data_AF-A0A1I1L305-F1
#
_entry.id   AF-A0A1I1L305-F1
#
_cell.length_a   1.000
_cell.length_b   1.000
_cell.length_c   1.000
_cell.angle_alpha   90.00
_cell.angle_beta   90.00
_cell.angle_gamma   90.00
#
_symmetry.space_group_name_H-M   'P 1'
#
loop_
_entity.id
_entity.type
_entity.pdbx_description
1 polymer ?
#
loop_
_entity_poly.entity_id
_entity_poly.type
_entity_poly.pdbx_seq_one_letter_code
_entity_poly.pdbx_strand_id
1 'polypeptide(L)'
;MGNRLTARVSRASRRPVPEHGLGRHRVGKREYVRQTAHSARAARSTTVPEQEPRPPRRSRGRAGAPGADVLAGLAGPATAALLPLPLLAAALAALPGSFTGGGTRRWGRGRVEDLRSLAQGAKHAAAEAFYQLDTAQREVRISIETIGAADGSPQGARAAAEFSALGERIDQVSHRYISTVDAHDLDSPQLDAATATRAQQELSRIREEMERTRADLERFAAGLAPLLQRAEQQLARLAPAVEQAKRTLLAATEALDAARAAGFAAEESAAALAALGPELRLLNEGAARHGVQATLGRAEQLHRQAEAIRAEAAELPRRAGGIDRRLASLRTRAEAISTRAGQVEPVLSELRRRFSAACWQDLQRVPEQAAESVRRAEDSLREAQRARETQRWADAQARIAAVQELLARTDELVDTAGDRLRRLNEVSFDPQQEIERTRFAVRDAQRLAMAGRSMPDPRHARPLDDAVERLDAAVAALEEGGRNPDYWRFLCETRAVRDIAAAVVDDIRGTPR
;
A
#
# COMPACT_ATOMS: atom_id res chain seq x y z
N MET A 1 45.32 -31.50 -4.37
CA MET A 1 46.00 -31.06 -3.13
C MET A 1 44.90 -30.79 -2.11
N GLY A 2 44.67 -31.51 -1.01
CA GLY A 2 45.46 -32.51 -0.30
C GLY A 2 45.54 -32.12 1.19
N ASN A 3 44.60 -32.63 2.02
CA ASN A 3 44.67 -32.93 3.46
C ASN A 3 43.23 -33.12 3.99
N ARG A 4 42.66 -34.30 4.28
CA ARG A 4 43.01 -35.43 5.20
C ARG A 4 43.24 -35.01 6.65
N LEU A 5 42.34 -35.39 7.56
CA LEU A 5 42.44 -36.54 8.51
C LEU A 5 41.24 -36.50 9.50
N THR A 6 40.33 -37.49 9.47
CA THR A 6 40.12 -38.62 10.45
C THR A 6 39.54 -38.21 11.82
N ALA A 7 38.70 -38.95 12.56
CA ALA A 7 37.95 -40.22 12.53
C ALA A 7 37.00 -40.12 13.78
N ARG A 8 35.87 -40.84 13.98
CA ARG A 8 35.72 -42.25 14.42
C ARG A 8 34.24 -42.39 14.88
N VAL A 9 33.38 -43.18 14.22
CA VAL A 9 32.84 -44.49 14.65
C VAL A 9 32.41 -44.63 16.12
N SER A 10 31.11 -44.87 16.37
CA SER A 10 30.65 -45.96 17.25
C SER A 10 29.17 -46.35 17.04
N ARG A 11 28.96 -47.66 16.83
CA ARG A 11 27.70 -48.42 16.72
C ARG A 11 27.28 -48.92 18.11
N ALA A 12 25.96 -49.01 18.37
CA ALA A 12 25.26 -50.11 19.08
C ALA A 12 23.77 -49.71 19.20
N SER A 13 22.79 -50.32 18.53
CA SER A 13 22.24 -51.68 18.70
C SER A 13 21.58 -51.92 20.06
N ARG A 14 20.23 -51.99 20.10
CA ARG A 14 19.43 -52.99 20.84
C ARG A 14 17.91 -52.76 20.64
N ARG A 15 17.26 -53.71 19.96
CA ARG A 15 15.84 -54.07 20.13
C ARG A 15 15.67 -54.81 21.48
N PRO A 16 14.44 -54.85 22.04
CA PRO A 16 13.77 -56.16 22.07
C PRO A 16 12.23 -56.12 21.89
N VAL A 17 11.70 -57.26 21.44
CA VAL A 17 10.32 -57.79 21.39
C VAL A 17 10.51 -59.32 21.60
N PRO A 18 9.57 -60.20 22.05
CA PRO A 18 8.15 -60.08 22.48
C PRO A 18 7.85 -60.78 23.84
N GLU A 19 6.58 -60.76 24.30
CA GLU A 19 5.83 -61.87 24.96
C GLU A 19 4.36 -61.38 25.21
N HIS A 20 3.32 -61.97 24.60
CA HIS A 20 2.49 -63.14 24.98
C HIS A 20 1.56 -62.98 26.20
N GLY A 21 0.26 -63.25 25.97
CA GLY A 21 -0.82 -63.36 26.97
C GLY A 21 -2.19 -62.92 26.39
N LEU A 22 -2.87 -63.74 25.59
CA LEU A 22 -3.94 -64.68 25.98
C LEU A 22 -5.05 -64.09 26.87
N GLY A 23 -6.26 -64.00 26.30
CA GLY A 23 -7.51 -63.71 27.03
C GLY A 23 -8.74 -63.76 26.12
N ARG A 24 -9.28 -64.97 25.92
CA ARG A 24 -10.57 -65.25 25.25
C ARG A 24 -11.75 -64.95 26.18
N HIS A 25 -12.87 -64.47 25.60
CA HIS A 25 -14.27 -64.94 25.74
C HIS A 25 -15.25 -63.77 25.50
N ARG A 26 -16.49 -63.89 25.02
CA ARG A 26 -17.29 -64.79 24.14
C ARG A 26 -18.74 -64.24 24.25
N VAL A 27 -19.55 -64.38 23.18
CA VAL A 27 -21.04 -64.36 23.15
C VAL A 27 -21.71 -62.97 23.25
N GLY A 28 -22.75 -62.61 22.48
CA GLY A 28 -23.63 -63.33 21.55
C GLY A 28 -24.31 -62.37 20.56
N LYS A 29 -24.58 -62.82 19.32
CA LYS A 29 -25.87 -63.37 18.81
C LYS A 29 -26.92 -62.28 18.51
N ARG A 30 -27.21 -62.06 17.21
CA ARG A 30 -28.45 -62.43 16.45
C ARG A 30 -29.57 -61.40 16.68
N GLU A 31 -30.24 -60.81 15.69
CA GLU A 31 -31.05 -61.30 14.56
C GLU A 31 -31.29 -60.11 13.60
N TYR A 32 -31.20 -60.21 12.27
CA TYR A 32 -32.18 -60.74 11.30
C TYR A 32 -33.59 -60.13 11.40
N VAL A 33 -33.94 -59.18 10.51
CA VAL A 33 -35.22 -59.15 9.77
C VAL A 33 -35.01 -58.47 8.40
N ARG A 34 -35.29 -59.24 7.34
CA ARG A 34 -35.60 -58.80 5.97
C ARG A 34 -36.96 -58.09 5.96
N GLN A 35 -37.15 -57.03 5.18
CA GLN A 35 -38.26 -57.06 4.22
C GLN A 35 -38.10 -56.10 3.05
N THR A 36 -38.45 -56.64 1.91
CA THR A 36 -38.35 -56.19 0.53
C THR A 36 -39.60 -55.47 0.03
N ALA A 37 -39.36 -54.49 -0.84
CA ALA A 37 -40.01 -54.26 -2.15
C ALA A 37 -41.47 -53.74 -2.28
N HIS A 38 -41.62 -52.96 -3.37
CA HIS A 38 -42.83 -52.56 -4.10
C HIS A 38 -43.68 -51.45 -3.44
N SER A 39 -44.13 -50.37 -4.11
CA SER A 39 -44.57 -50.21 -5.51
C SER A 39 -44.70 -48.72 -5.90
N ALA A 40 -44.48 -48.42 -7.18
CA ALA A 40 -45.30 -47.59 -8.10
C ALA A 40 -46.10 -46.38 -7.53
N ARG A 41 -45.90 -45.12 -7.98
CA ARG A 41 -46.20 -44.49 -9.30
C ARG A 41 -47.40 -43.51 -9.15
N ALA A 42 -47.25 -42.36 -9.82
CA ALA A 42 -48.29 -41.45 -10.33
C ALA A 42 -48.64 -40.16 -9.54
N ALA A 43 -48.16 -39.05 -10.14
CA ALA A 43 -48.89 -37.84 -10.50
C ALA A 43 -49.63 -37.01 -9.43
N ARG A 44 -49.26 -35.73 -9.32
CA ARG A 44 -50.07 -34.62 -9.87
C ARG A 44 -49.34 -33.28 -9.75
N SER A 45 -49.52 -32.51 -10.82
CA SER A 45 -49.14 -31.13 -11.01
C SER A 45 -49.78 -30.20 -9.97
N THR A 46 -48.99 -29.26 -9.46
CA THR A 46 -49.51 -27.98 -8.93
C THR A 46 -48.55 -26.87 -9.34
N THR A 47 -49.08 -26.03 -10.21
CA THR A 47 -48.60 -24.71 -10.63
C THR A 47 -48.41 -23.79 -9.43
N VAL A 48 -47.23 -23.18 -9.30
CA VAL A 48 -46.94 -22.08 -8.37
C VAL A 48 -46.71 -20.82 -9.21
N PRO A 49 -47.38 -19.69 -8.96
CA PRO A 49 -47.21 -18.48 -9.75
C PRO A 49 -45.96 -17.69 -9.34
N GLU A 50 -45.39 -17.10 -10.37
CA GLU A 50 -44.25 -16.20 -10.47
C GLU A 50 -44.54 -14.87 -9.72
N GLN A 51 -43.67 -14.51 -8.77
CA GLN A 51 -43.68 -13.20 -8.09
C GLN A 51 -42.64 -12.28 -8.74
N GLU A 52 -43.12 -11.28 -9.47
CA GLU A 52 -42.33 -10.12 -9.93
C GLU A 52 -41.88 -9.24 -8.74
N PRO A 53 -40.66 -8.68 -8.77
CA PRO A 53 -40.18 -7.74 -7.76
C PRO A 53 -40.55 -6.29 -8.10
N ARG A 54 -41.27 -5.62 -7.18
CA ARG A 54 -41.50 -4.16 -7.21
C ARG A 54 -40.31 -3.37 -6.60
N PRO A 55 -39.93 -2.20 -7.15
CA PRO A 55 -38.83 -1.38 -6.65
C PRO A 55 -39.29 -0.32 -5.63
N PRO A 56 -38.43 0.16 -4.71
CA PRO A 56 -38.74 1.32 -3.87
C PRO A 56 -38.49 2.66 -4.57
N ARG A 57 -39.48 3.55 -4.44
CA ARG A 57 -39.53 4.92 -4.95
C ARG A 57 -38.68 5.89 -4.11
N ARG A 58 -38.09 6.87 -4.82
CA ARG A 58 -37.48 8.10 -4.31
C ARG A 58 -38.54 9.05 -3.71
N SER A 59 -38.20 9.75 -2.63
CA SER A 59 -38.88 10.95 -2.17
C SER A 59 -37.91 12.15 -2.16
N ARG A 60 -38.39 13.30 -2.62
CA ARG A 60 -37.65 14.57 -2.81
C ARG A 60 -38.54 15.71 -2.30
N GLY A 61 -38.01 16.56 -1.41
CA GLY A 61 -38.49 17.93 -1.08
C GLY A 61 -39.78 18.04 -0.25
N ARG A 62 -40.06 19.08 0.54
CA ARG A 62 -39.44 20.40 0.75
C ARG A 62 -40.15 21.12 1.93
N ALA A 63 -39.36 21.81 2.75
CA ALA A 63 -39.57 23.05 3.55
C ALA A 63 -40.83 23.32 4.41
N GLY A 64 -40.56 23.84 5.63
CA GLY A 64 -41.47 24.67 6.44
C GLY A 64 -40.98 24.88 7.89
N ALA A 65 -40.21 25.94 8.16
CA ALA A 65 -39.91 26.50 9.50
C ALA A 65 -41.01 27.54 9.87
N PRO A 66 -41.12 28.13 11.11
CA PRO A 66 -40.09 29.02 11.69
C PRO A 66 -39.99 29.11 13.25
N GLY A 67 -38.98 29.84 13.74
CA GLY A 67 -38.84 30.39 15.12
C GLY A 67 -37.43 30.18 15.71
N ALA A 68 -36.44 31.03 15.40
CA ALA A 68 -36.04 32.26 16.14
C ALA A 68 -35.36 31.96 17.50
N ASP A 69 -34.18 32.47 17.88
CA ASP A 69 -33.32 33.51 17.30
C ASP A 69 -31.97 33.59 18.07
N VAL A 70 -30.95 34.20 17.41
CA VAL A 70 -29.89 35.10 17.96
C VAL A 70 -28.69 34.48 18.72
N LEU A 71 -27.39 34.64 18.38
CA LEU A 71 -26.54 35.38 17.40
C LEU A 71 -25.17 34.66 17.33
N ALA A 72 -24.55 34.29 16.18
CA ALA A 72 -23.85 35.10 15.16
C ALA A 72 -22.71 35.96 15.73
N GLY A 73 -21.46 35.98 15.25
CA GLY A 73 -20.76 35.41 14.09
C GLY A 73 -19.43 36.17 13.95
N LEU A 74 -18.47 35.69 13.14
CA LEU A 74 -17.49 36.50 12.38
C LEU A 74 -16.53 35.57 11.61
N ALA A 75 -16.75 35.48 10.29
CA ALA A 75 -15.74 35.13 9.29
C ALA A 75 -15.93 36.14 8.14
N GLY A 76 -14.83 36.70 7.63
CA GLY A 76 -14.76 37.85 6.71
C GLY A 76 -15.33 37.61 5.31
N PRO A 77 -15.05 38.46 4.29
CA PRO A 77 -13.70 38.98 3.98
C PRO A 77 -13.64 40.43 3.44
N ALA A 78 -12.49 41.09 3.52
CA ALA A 78 -12.15 42.18 2.61
C ALA A 78 -10.64 42.40 2.51
N THR A 79 -10.12 42.06 1.34
CA THR A 79 -8.90 42.57 0.72
C THR A 79 -8.85 44.10 0.74
N ALA A 80 -7.79 44.69 1.28
CA ALA A 80 -7.43 46.07 0.97
C ALA A 80 -5.90 46.23 0.99
N ALA A 81 -5.41 46.68 -0.16
CA ALA A 81 -4.02 46.88 -0.50
C ALA A 81 -3.41 48.10 0.23
N LEU A 82 -2.10 48.04 0.42
CA LEU A 82 -1.23 49.06 1.00
C LEU A 82 -0.73 50.06 -0.07
N LEU A 83 -0.56 51.32 0.38
CA LEU A 83 0.24 52.47 -0.13
C LEU A 83 -0.32 53.34 -1.28
N PRO A 84 0.10 54.62 -1.46
CA PRO A 84 0.99 55.50 -0.66
C PRO A 84 0.48 56.96 -0.39
N LEU A 85 1.23 57.71 0.43
CA LEU A 85 1.20 59.17 0.62
C LEU A 85 1.38 59.98 -0.69
N PRO A 86 0.94 61.27 -0.70
CA PRO A 86 1.77 62.31 -1.30
C PRO A 86 1.89 63.61 -0.48
N LEU A 87 3.05 64.25 -0.63
CA LEU A 87 3.41 65.63 -0.27
C LEU A 87 2.94 66.64 -1.35
N LEU A 88 2.51 67.84 -0.94
CA LEU A 88 2.56 69.15 -1.65
C LEU A 88 1.87 70.19 -0.72
N ALA A 89 2.57 71.07 0.01
CA ALA A 89 3.24 72.32 -0.40
C ALA A 89 2.29 73.49 -0.78
N ALA A 90 2.37 74.53 0.06
CA ALA A 90 2.42 75.97 -0.25
C ALA A 90 1.16 76.81 -0.58
N ALA A 91 1.05 77.88 0.23
CA ALA A 91 0.82 79.30 -0.10
C ALA A 91 -0.58 79.94 0.09
N LEU A 92 -0.63 80.91 1.02
CA LEU A 92 -1.19 82.30 0.96
C LEU A 92 -1.58 82.74 2.40
N ALA A 93 -0.81 83.57 3.11
CA ALA A 93 -0.86 85.05 3.14
C ALA A 93 -2.26 85.59 3.54
N ALA A 94 -2.50 86.49 4.51
CA ALA A 94 -1.73 87.65 4.97
C ALA A 94 -2.37 88.35 6.23
N LEU A 95 -1.49 88.91 7.10
CA LEU A 95 -1.58 90.21 7.83
C LEU A 95 -2.57 90.38 9.03
N PRO A 96 -2.46 91.46 9.87
CA PRO A 96 -1.60 91.49 11.07
C PRO A 96 -2.34 92.00 12.35
N GLY A 97 -1.84 91.65 13.54
CA GLY A 97 -2.36 92.16 14.81
C GLY A 97 -1.25 92.73 15.67
N SER A 98 -0.98 94.02 15.53
CA SER A 98 -0.09 94.78 16.40
C SER A 98 -0.75 95.05 17.75
N PHE A 99 -0.12 94.62 18.85
CA PHE A 99 -0.28 95.28 20.15
C PHE A 99 1.09 95.69 20.68
N THR A 100 1.23 97.00 20.81
CA THR A 100 2.35 97.72 21.39
C THR A 100 2.24 97.67 22.92
N GLY A 101 3.22 97.06 23.58
CA GLY A 101 3.43 97.15 25.02
C GLY A 101 4.92 97.33 25.31
N GLY A 102 5.37 98.58 25.31
CA GLY A 102 6.74 98.95 25.68
C GLY A 102 6.93 98.86 27.19
N GLY A 103 8.01 98.20 27.62
CA GLY A 103 8.39 98.08 29.03
C GLY A 103 9.76 97.42 29.20
N THR A 104 10.80 98.24 29.10
CA THR A 104 12.18 98.07 29.59
C THR A 104 12.69 96.66 30.00
N ARG A 105 13.59 96.12 29.16
CA ARG A 105 14.82 95.35 29.49
C ARG A 105 14.72 94.15 30.49
N ARG A 106 14.70 92.93 29.92
CA ARG A 106 15.45 91.75 30.44
C ARG A 106 16.00 90.92 29.27
N TRP A 107 17.07 91.41 28.66
CA TRP A 107 17.65 90.97 27.37
C TRP A 107 18.39 89.61 27.40
N GLY A 108 17.83 88.62 28.10
CA GLY A 108 18.39 87.27 28.24
C GLY A 108 17.42 86.19 28.74
N ARG A 109 16.20 86.53 29.19
CA ARG A 109 15.21 85.53 29.66
C ARG A 109 14.47 84.81 28.53
N GLY A 110 14.10 85.55 27.46
CA GLY A 110 13.29 84.99 26.35
C GLY A 110 14.02 83.91 25.55
N ARG A 111 15.32 84.10 25.28
CA ARG A 111 16.14 83.10 24.56
C ARG A 111 16.27 81.78 25.32
N VAL A 112 16.32 81.82 26.66
CA VAL A 112 16.40 80.61 27.49
C VAL A 112 15.04 79.89 27.50
N GLU A 113 13.93 80.62 27.48
CA GLU A 113 12.58 80.05 27.39
C GLU A 113 12.35 79.37 26.03
N ASP A 114 12.77 80.00 24.93
CA ASP A 114 12.72 79.40 23.59
C ASP A 114 13.57 78.11 23.54
N LEU A 115 14.79 78.13 24.09
CA LEU A 115 15.65 76.94 24.17
C LEU A 115 15.08 75.85 25.08
N ARG A 116 14.42 76.22 26.19
CA ARG A 116 13.68 75.28 27.05
C ARG A 116 12.57 74.61 26.26
N SER A 117 11.77 75.37 25.52
CA SER A 117 10.68 74.82 24.70
C SER A 117 11.19 73.85 23.62
N LEU A 118 12.32 74.16 22.99
CA LEU A 118 12.98 73.27 22.01
C LEU A 118 13.52 72.00 22.65
N ALA A 119 14.13 72.10 23.84
CA ALA A 119 14.59 70.94 24.61
C ALA A 119 13.42 70.05 25.06
N GLN A 120 12.31 70.66 25.49
CA GLN A 120 11.09 69.95 25.86
C GLN A 120 10.44 69.28 24.65
N GLY A 121 10.41 69.94 23.50
CA GLY A 121 10.00 69.34 22.22
C GLY A 121 10.87 68.14 21.84
N ALA A 122 12.19 68.24 22.01
CA ALA A 122 13.11 67.11 21.78
C ALA A 122 12.87 65.97 22.78
N LYS A 123 12.56 66.27 24.04
CA LYS A 123 12.20 65.27 25.07
C LYS A 123 10.92 64.52 24.69
N HIS A 124 9.88 65.23 24.27
CA HIS A 124 8.62 64.62 23.81
C HIS A 124 8.83 63.77 22.54
N ALA A 125 9.61 64.25 21.58
CA ALA A 125 9.92 63.49 20.36
C ALA A 125 10.75 62.23 20.67
N ALA A 126 11.69 62.29 21.61
CA ALA A 126 12.42 61.12 22.08
C ALA A 126 11.51 60.13 22.83
N ALA A 127 10.59 60.62 23.67
CA ALA A 127 9.62 59.77 24.36
C ALA A 127 8.69 59.03 23.39
N GLU A 128 8.26 59.70 22.32
CA GLU A 128 7.47 59.07 21.25
C GLU A 128 8.28 58.00 20.50
N ALA A 129 9.53 58.29 20.13
CA ALA A 129 10.41 57.31 19.48
C ALA A 129 10.67 56.08 20.39
N PHE A 130 10.80 56.30 21.70
CA PHE A 130 10.93 55.22 22.69
C PHE A 130 9.68 54.32 22.72
N TYR A 131 8.49 54.91 22.79
CA TYR A 131 7.23 54.16 22.79
C TYR A 131 7.04 53.35 21.49
N GLN A 132 7.37 53.95 20.34
CA GLN A 132 7.29 53.28 19.04
C GLN A 132 8.28 52.11 18.93
N LEU A 133 9.49 52.26 19.48
CA LEU A 133 10.48 51.18 19.53
C LEU A 133 10.03 50.01 20.42
N ASP A 134 9.53 50.29 21.62
CA ASP A 134 9.00 49.25 22.54
C ASP A 134 7.80 48.52 21.93
N THR A 135 6.89 49.24 21.27
CA THR A 135 5.74 48.64 20.57
C THR A 135 6.20 47.69 19.47
N ALA A 136 7.12 48.14 18.59
CA ALA A 136 7.67 47.29 17.54
C ALA A 136 8.41 46.07 18.11
N GLN A 137 9.15 46.23 19.22
CA GLN A 137 9.85 45.12 19.88
C GLN A 137 8.88 44.04 20.37
N ARG A 138 7.75 44.44 20.95
CA ARG A 138 6.71 43.51 21.43
C ARG A 138 6.07 42.74 20.27
N GLU A 139 5.77 43.40 19.15
CA GLU A 139 5.19 42.74 17.97
C GLU A 139 6.14 41.69 17.36
N VAL A 140 7.42 42.03 17.24
CA VAL A 140 8.43 41.08 16.74
C VAL A 140 8.63 39.91 17.71
N ARG A 141 8.57 40.16 19.02
CA ARG A 141 8.63 39.12 20.04
C ARG A 141 7.54 38.07 19.85
N ILE A 142 6.28 38.48 19.65
CA ILE A 142 5.15 37.57 19.40
C ILE A 142 5.41 36.72 18.14
N SER A 143 5.97 37.32 17.09
CA SER A 143 6.31 36.61 15.85
C SER A 143 7.39 35.56 16.09
N ILE A 144 8.43 35.89 16.84
CA ILE A 144 9.52 34.96 17.19
C ILE A 144 9.02 33.84 18.11
N GLU A 145 8.17 34.13 19.08
CA GLU A 145 7.55 33.11 19.95
C GLU A 145 6.69 32.14 19.15
N THR A 146 5.91 32.64 18.19
CA THR A 146 5.09 31.81 17.29
C THR A 146 5.97 30.93 16.40
N ILE A 147 7.03 31.49 15.82
CA ILE A 147 8.01 30.74 15.02
C ILE A 147 8.70 29.67 15.89
N GLY A 148 9.16 30.03 17.09
CA GLY A 148 9.84 29.08 17.99
C GLY A 148 8.94 27.94 18.47
N ALA A 149 7.64 28.20 18.69
CA ALA A 149 6.68 27.18 19.10
C ALA A 149 6.32 26.20 17.97
N ALA A 150 6.29 26.67 16.72
CA ALA A 150 5.80 25.90 15.58
C ALA A 150 6.90 25.33 14.68
N ASP A 151 8.02 26.05 14.52
CA ASP A 151 9.13 25.76 13.60
C ASP A 151 10.46 25.56 14.34
N GLY A 152 10.91 24.30 14.41
CA GLY A 152 12.21 23.92 14.96
C GLY A 152 13.37 24.01 13.95
N SER A 153 13.21 24.70 12.82
CA SER A 153 14.25 24.78 11.79
C SER A 153 15.49 25.56 12.25
N PRO A 154 16.68 25.29 11.68
CA PRO A 154 17.87 26.11 11.94
C PRO A 154 17.67 27.59 11.59
N GLN A 155 16.74 27.89 10.68
CA GLN A 155 16.39 29.26 10.29
C GLN A 155 15.58 29.96 11.38
N GLY A 156 14.61 29.27 12.00
CA GLY A 156 13.89 29.76 13.18
C GLY A 156 14.82 30.01 14.37
N ALA A 157 15.76 29.09 14.63
CA ALA A 157 16.77 29.26 15.68
C ALA A 157 17.69 30.46 15.44
N ARG A 158 18.11 30.70 14.19
CA ARG A 158 18.89 31.89 13.80
C ARG A 158 18.09 33.17 13.99
N ALA A 159 16.83 33.20 13.57
CA ALA A 159 15.95 34.34 13.78
C ALA A 159 15.80 34.69 15.27
N ALA A 160 15.65 33.68 16.14
CA ALA A 160 15.61 33.90 17.58
C ALA A 160 16.93 34.51 18.13
N ALA A 161 18.08 34.03 17.65
CA ALA A 161 19.39 34.56 18.05
C ALA A 161 19.63 35.99 17.55
N GLU A 162 19.25 36.28 16.31
CA GLU A 162 19.32 37.63 15.72
C GLU A 162 18.41 38.61 16.46
N PHE A 163 17.19 38.19 16.83
CA PHE A 163 16.30 38.99 17.66
C PHE A 163 16.88 39.27 19.05
N SER A 164 17.56 38.30 19.67
CA SER A 164 18.24 38.49 20.95
C SER A 164 19.34 39.57 20.86
N ALA A 165 20.15 39.54 19.81
CA ALA A 165 21.19 40.55 19.58
C ALA A 165 20.59 41.96 19.33
N LEU A 166 19.46 42.04 18.61
CA LEU A 166 18.72 43.29 18.46
C LEU A 166 18.14 43.77 19.80
N GLY A 167 17.67 42.85 20.65
CA GLY A 167 17.19 43.12 22.00
C GLY A 167 18.24 43.81 22.87
N GLU A 168 19.48 43.29 22.89
CA GLU A 168 20.58 43.90 23.62
C GLU A 168 20.87 45.34 23.17
N ARG A 169 20.79 45.59 21.86
CA ARG A 169 20.96 46.95 21.31
C ARG A 169 19.80 47.87 21.70
N ILE A 170 18.57 47.38 21.67
CA ILE A 170 17.38 48.11 22.13
C ILE A 170 17.52 48.48 23.61
N ASP A 171 17.97 47.55 24.46
CA ASP A 171 18.18 47.78 25.89
C ASP A 171 19.25 48.86 26.13
N GLN A 172 20.34 48.84 25.36
CA GLN A 172 21.40 49.87 25.45
C GLN A 172 20.91 51.27 25.05
N VAL A 173 20.10 51.38 24.01
CA VAL A 173 19.55 52.68 23.57
C VAL A 173 18.49 53.17 24.57
N SER A 174 17.66 52.25 25.07
CA SER A 174 16.65 52.52 26.11
C SER A 174 17.27 53.04 27.40
N HIS A 175 18.36 52.40 27.86
CA HIS A 175 19.11 52.84 29.04
C HIS A 175 19.72 54.24 28.84
N ARG A 176 20.28 54.50 27.66
CA ARG A 176 20.85 55.83 27.33
C ARG A 176 19.79 56.92 27.28
N TYR A 177 18.60 56.61 26.77
CA TYR A 177 17.45 57.51 26.81
C TYR A 177 17.04 57.85 28.25
N ILE A 178 16.81 56.85 29.10
CA ILE A 178 16.44 57.06 30.51
C ILE A 178 17.50 57.90 31.22
N SER A 179 18.78 57.53 31.08
CA SER A 179 19.90 58.26 31.69
C SER A 179 19.96 59.73 31.24
N THR A 180 19.63 60.01 29.98
CA THR A 180 19.66 61.37 29.43
C THR A 180 18.46 62.20 29.88
N VAL A 181 17.29 61.58 30.00
CA VAL A 181 16.12 62.23 30.58
C VAL A 181 16.34 62.56 32.05
N ASP A 182 16.97 61.65 32.80
CA ASP A 182 17.27 61.83 34.24
C ASP A 182 18.37 62.87 34.48
N ALA A 183 19.34 62.98 33.56
CA ALA A 183 20.44 63.95 33.67
C ALA A 183 19.99 65.41 33.45
N HIS A 184 18.86 65.64 32.77
CA HIS A 184 18.39 66.98 32.40
C HIS A 184 17.05 67.34 33.05
N ASP A 185 17.11 68.08 34.16
CA ASP A 185 15.94 68.72 34.78
C ASP A 185 15.54 69.99 34.00
N LEU A 186 14.74 69.80 32.95
CA LEU A 186 14.26 70.89 32.08
C LEU A 186 13.24 71.81 32.77
N ASP A 187 12.63 71.36 33.88
CA ASP A 187 11.66 72.10 34.67
C ASP A 187 12.33 73.01 35.71
N SER A 188 13.65 72.91 35.86
CA SER A 188 14.44 73.73 36.80
C SER A 188 14.26 75.23 36.53
N PRO A 189 13.89 76.02 37.55
CA PRO A 189 13.79 77.48 37.42
C PRO A 189 15.16 78.15 37.25
N GLN A 190 16.28 77.43 37.45
CA GLN A 190 17.66 77.88 37.24
C GLN A 190 18.31 77.35 35.95
N LEU A 191 17.54 76.74 35.04
CA LEU A 191 18.06 76.22 33.77
C LEU A 191 18.79 77.31 32.97
N ASP A 192 20.04 77.04 32.56
CA ASP A 192 20.83 77.93 31.71
C ASP A 192 20.75 77.56 30.22
N ALA A 193 21.12 78.50 29.34
CA ALA A 193 21.04 78.32 27.88
C ALA A 193 21.94 77.19 27.36
N ALA A 194 23.09 76.97 28.00
CA ALA A 194 24.06 75.97 27.58
C ALA A 194 23.55 74.55 27.88
N THR A 195 22.94 74.36 29.05
CA THR A 195 22.31 73.12 29.50
C THR A 195 21.07 72.82 28.66
N ALA A 196 20.21 73.81 28.39
CA ALA A 196 19.05 73.63 27.50
C ALA A 196 19.46 73.22 26.08
N THR A 197 20.51 73.84 25.53
CA THR A 197 21.03 73.48 24.19
C THR A 197 21.65 72.09 24.18
N ARG A 198 22.40 71.73 25.23
CA ARG A 198 22.99 70.39 25.37
C ARG A 198 21.92 69.31 25.47
N ALA A 199 20.91 69.53 26.31
CA ALA A 199 19.77 68.62 26.46
C ALA A 199 19.04 68.42 25.13
N GLN A 200 18.75 69.50 24.39
CA GLN A 200 18.12 69.43 23.07
C GLN A 200 18.95 68.58 22.08
N GLN A 201 20.27 68.76 22.05
CA GLN A 201 21.16 68.01 21.16
C GLN A 201 21.26 66.53 21.55
N GLU A 202 21.43 66.22 22.84
CA GLU A 202 21.54 64.86 23.34
C GLU A 202 20.23 64.08 23.14
N LEU A 203 19.07 64.68 23.46
CA LEU A 203 17.76 64.08 23.23
C LEU A 203 17.48 63.86 21.73
N SER A 204 17.86 64.80 20.87
CA SER A 204 17.71 64.64 19.41
C SER A 204 18.58 63.51 18.87
N ARG A 205 19.83 63.38 19.36
CA ARG A 205 20.74 62.29 18.97
C ARG A 205 20.20 60.91 19.38
N ILE A 206 19.68 60.81 20.60
CA ILE A 206 19.12 59.55 21.10
C ILE A 206 17.83 59.19 20.37
N ARG A 207 16.97 60.17 20.06
CA ARG A 207 15.81 59.95 19.18
C ARG A 207 16.23 59.35 17.83
N GLU A 208 17.22 59.94 17.16
CA GLU A 208 17.71 59.41 15.88
C GLU A 208 18.29 57.98 16.03
N GLU A 209 18.95 57.67 17.14
CA GLU A 209 19.44 56.32 17.42
C GLU A 209 18.31 55.31 17.68
N MET A 210 17.25 55.72 18.38
CA MET A 210 16.02 54.94 18.56
C MET A 210 15.33 54.67 17.22
N GLU A 211 15.17 55.70 16.38
CA GLU A 211 14.57 55.57 15.05
C GLU A 211 15.38 54.63 14.13
N ARG A 212 16.72 54.72 14.15
CA ARG A 212 17.60 53.79 13.41
C ARG A 212 17.46 52.35 13.91
N THR A 213 17.42 52.17 15.23
CA THR A 213 17.26 50.83 15.84
C THR A 213 15.87 50.26 15.53
N ARG A 214 14.83 51.09 15.51
CA ARG A 214 13.48 50.70 15.07
C ARG A 214 13.47 50.28 13.61
N ALA A 215 14.12 51.03 12.72
CA ALA A 215 14.22 50.66 11.31
C ALA A 215 14.99 49.35 11.08
N ASP A 216 16.02 49.06 11.89
CA ASP A 216 16.70 47.76 11.89
C ASP A 216 15.75 46.63 12.29
N LEU A 217 14.94 46.85 13.34
CA LEU A 217 13.95 45.91 13.82
C LEU A 217 12.81 45.67 12.81
N GLU A 218 12.29 46.72 12.17
CA GLU A 218 11.26 46.61 11.13
C GLU A 218 11.76 45.81 9.91
N ARG A 219 13.01 46.02 9.50
CA ARG A 219 13.63 45.22 8.42
C ARG A 219 13.76 43.75 8.81
N PHE A 220 14.17 43.49 10.04
CA PHE A 220 14.22 42.13 10.57
C PHE A 220 12.82 41.49 10.57
N ALA A 221 11.80 42.21 11.07
CA ALA A 221 10.40 41.76 11.08
C ALA A 221 9.89 41.40 9.68
N ALA A 222 10.18 42.24 8.68
CA ALA A 222 9.83 41.96 7.28
C ALA A 222 10.47 40.67 6.75
N GLY A 223 11.69 40.35 7.19
CA GLY A 223 12.37 39.10 6.87
C GLY A 223 11.75 37.85 7.50
N LEU A 224 10.96 37.99 8.58
CA LEU A 224 10.32 36.87 9.26
C LEU A 224 9.06 36.35 8.55
N ALA A 225 8.48 37.11 7.61
CA ALA A 225 7.19 36.76 7.01
C ALA A 225 7.11 35.33 6.44
N PRO A 226 8.12 34.79 5.71
CA PRO A 226 8.08 33.42 5.22
C PRO A 226 8.20 32.34 6.32
N LEU A 227 8.86 32.66 7.44
CA LEU A 227 8.94 31.77 8.61
C LEU A 227 7.60 31.74 9.35
N LEU A 228 7.00 32.91 9.57
CA LEU A 228 5.70 33.03 10.22
C LEU A 228 4.60 32.32 9.43
N GLN A 229 4.55 32.50 8.11
CA GLN A 229 3.60 31.80 7.25
C GLN A 229 3.74 30.27 7.33
N ARG A 230 4.97 29.75 7.44
CA ARG A 230 5.20 28.31 7.63
C ARG A 230 4.74 27.83 9.01
N ALA A 231 5.05 28.57 10.06
CA ALA A 231 4.61 28.30 11.42
C ALA A 231 3.06 28.22 11.50
N GLU A 232 2.36 29.18 10.92
CA GLU A 232 0.90 29.21 10.84
C GLU A 232 0.33 27.99 10.10
N GLN A 233 0.93 27.61 8.97
CA GLN A 233 0.52 26.41 8.23
C GLN A 233 0.69 25.13 9.05
N GLN A 234 1.75 25.02 9.84
CA GLN A 234 2.00 23.87 10.70
C GLN A 234 0.99 23.81 11.85
N LEU A 235 0.71 24.95 12.49
CA LEU A 235 -0.33 25.07 13.51
C LEU A 235 -1.72 24.70 12.96
N ALA A 236 -2.07 25.17 11.76
CA ALA A 236 -3.33 24.86 11.11
C ALA A 236 -3.51 23.36 10.82
N ARG A 237 -2.41 22.63 10.58
CA ARG A 237 -2.43 21.17 10.31
C ARG A 237 -2.49 20.31 11.57
N LEU A 238 -2.07 20.85 12.71
CA LEU A 238 -1.88 20.08 13.95
C LEU A 238 -3.15 19.34 14.39
N ALA A 239 -4.25 20.07 14.61
CA ALA A 239 -5.49 19.47 15.09
C ALA A 239 -6.07 18.44 14.10
N PRO A 240 -6.19 18.72 12.78
CA PRO A 240 -6.62 17.72 11.81
C PRO A 240 -5.76 16.45 11.80
N ALA A 241 -4.43 16.59 11.88
CA ALA A 241 -3.52 15.44 11.87
C ALA A 241 -3.70 14.55 13.10
N VAL A 242 -3.82 15.15 14.29
CA VAL A 242 -4.06 14.43 15.55
C VAL A 242 -5.40 13.70 15.52
N GLU A 243 -6.47 14.36 15.07
CA GLU A 243 -7.80 13.75 14.97
C GLU A 243 -7.84 12.62 13.94
N GLN A 244 -7.18 12.78 12.80
CA GLN A 244 -7.08 11.72 11.80
C GLN A 244 -6.34 10.49 12.35
N ALA A 245 -5.24 10.70 13.07
CA ALA A 245 -4.48 9.62 13.68
C ALA A 245 -5.32 8.82 14.71
N LYS A 246 -6.08 9.52 15.56
CA LYS A 246 -6.99 8.90 16.53
C LYS A 246 -8.13 8.12 15.86
N ARG A 247 -8.74 8.68 14.81
CA ARG A 247 -9.80 8.00 14.03
C ARG A 247 -9.29 6.72 13.38
N THR A 248 -8.11 6.77 12.77
CA THR A 248 -7.48 5.58 12.19
C THR A 248 -7.18 4.53 13.26
N LEU A 249 -6.70 4.93 14.45
CA LEU A 249 -6.45 3.99 15.54
C LEU A 249 -7.72 3.31 16.06
N LEU A 250 -8.83 4.05 16.15
CA LEU A 250 -10.13 3.47 16.46
C LEU A 250 -10.54 2.46 15.38
N ALA A 251 -10.44 2.82 14.10
CA ALA A 251 -10.76 1.93 12.99
C ALA A 251 -9.88 0.67 12.96
N ALA A 252 -8.61 0.76 13.36
CA ALA A 252 -7.73 -0.38 13.51
C ALA A 252 -8.19 -1.32 14.64
N THR A 253 -8.62 -0.76 15.77
CA THR A 253 -9.22 -1.52 16.88
C THR A 253 -10.49 -2.24 16.43
N GLU A 254 -11.41 -1.53 15.77
CA GLU A 254 -12.66 -2.11 15.25
C GLU A 254 -12.41 -3.23 14.24
N ALA A 255 -11.43 -3.07 13.34
CA ALA A 255 -11.05 -4.10 12.38
C ALA A 255 -10.49 -5.35 13.06
N LEU A 256 -9.69 -5.17 14.13
CA LEU A 256 -9.15 -6.28 14.92
C LEU A 256 -10.26 -7.02 15.68
N ASP A 257 -11.20 -6.29 16.28
CA ASP A 257 -12.34 -6.88 16.97
C ASP A 257 -13.27 -7.62 16.01
N ALA A 258 -13.50 -7.08 14.81
CA ALA A 258 -14.24 -7.77 13.75
C ALA A 258 -13.55 -9.05 13.30
N ALA A 259 -12.22 -9.04 13.16
CA ALA A 259 -11.45 -10.25 12.83
C ALA A 259 -11.57 -11.30 13.94
N ARG A 260 -11.50 -10.90 15.21
CA ARG A 260 -11.67 -11.81 16.35
C ARG A 260 -13.08 -12.36 16.47
N ALA A 261 -14.10 -11.54 16.25
CA ALA A 261 -15.50 -11.97 16.20
C ALA A 261 -15.74 -13.01 15.09
N ALA A 262 -14.98 -12.90 13.99
CA ALA A 262 -14.97 -13.89 12.90
C ALA A 262 -14.08 -15.13 13.19
N GLY A 263 -13.50 -15.24 14.39
CA GLY A 263 -12.70 -16.39 14.82
C GLY A 263 -11.22 -16.33 14.43
N PHE A 264 -10.70 -15.20 13.97
CA PHE A 264 -9.28 -15.02 13.68
C PHE A 264 -8.49 -14.62 14.94
N ALA A 265 -7.29 -15.17 15.12
CA ALA A 265 -6.49 -14.91 16.31
C ALA A 265 -5.90 -13.49 16.29
N ALA A 266 -5.35 -13.11 15.13
CA ALA A 266 -4.78 -11.78 14.86
C ALA A 266 -3.77 -11.30 15.93
N GLU A 267 -2.97 -12.22 16.47
CA GLU A 267 -2.06 -11.94 17.60
C GLU A 267 -0.98 -10.93 17.24
N GLU A 268 -0.39 -11.02 16.05
CA GLU A 268 0.63 -10.07 15.58
C GLU A 268 0.06 -8.66 15.45
N SER A 269 -1.10 -8.50 14.81
CA SER A 269 -1.79 -7.21 14.67
C SER A 269 -2.24 -6.66 16.04
N ALA A 270 -2.62 -7.53 16.98
CA ALA A 270 -2.95 -7.13 18.34
C ALA A 270 -1.73 -6.63 19.13
N ALA A 271 -0.60 -7.33 19.03
CA ALA A 271 0.66 -6.92 19.64
C ALA A 271 1.16 -5.59 19.04
N ALA A 272 1.07 -5.44 17.71
CA ALA A 272 1.39 -4.21 17.02
C ALA A 272 0.51 -3.03 17.48
N LEU A 273 -0.81 -3.25 17.64
CA LEU A 273 -1.73 -2.24 18.14
C LEU A 273 -1.39 -1.84 19.58
N ALA A 274 -1.10 -2.80 20.45
CA ALA A 274 -0.71 -2.54 21.84
C ALA A 274 0.60 -1.72 21.91
N ALA A 275 1.55 -1.98 20.99
CA ALA A 275 2.80 -1.24 20.91
C ALA A 275 2.61 0.25 20.54
N LEU A 276 1.45 0.66 20.01
CA LEU A 276 1.14 2.07 19.74
C LEU A 276 0.68 2.86 20.99
N GLY A 277 0.42 2.19 22.12
CA GLY A 277 -0.05 2.82 23.36
C GLY A 277 0.84 3.98 23.86
N PRO A 278 2.18 3.80 23.94
CA PRO A 278 3.09 4.88 24.34
C PRO A 278 3.03 6.11 23.41
N GLU A 279 2.94 5.90 22.09
CA GLU A 279 2.82 7.01 21.14
C GLU A 279 1.47 7.72 21.27
N LEU A 280 0.37 6.99 21.47
CA LEU A 280 -0.93 7.61 21.73
C LEU A 280 -0.90 8.46 23.00
N ARG A 281 -0.25 7.99 24.07
CA ARG A 281 -0.08 8.77 25.31
C ARG A 281 0.64 10.09 25.04
N LEU A 282 1.77 10.04 24.34
CA LEU A 282 2.54 11.24 24.01
C LEU A 282 1.77 12.17 23.05
N LEU A 283 0.96 11.61 22.15
CA LEU A 283 0.07 12.39 21.28
C LEU A 283 -1.01 13.13 22.09
N ASN A 284 -1.57 12.49 23.12
CA ASN A 284 -2.57 13.07 24.02
C ASN A 284 -2.01 14.14 24.96
N GLU A 285 -0.72 14.07 25.31
CA GLU A 285 -0.04 15.14 26.04
C GLU A 285 0.11 16.43 25.23
N GLY A 286 0.02 16.34 23.90
CA GLY A 286 -0.16 17.47 23.00
C GLY A 286 1.10 18.30 22.70
N ALA A 287 0.94 19.25 21.76
CA ALA A 287 2.03 20.09 21.28
C ALA A 287 2.53 21.11 22.30
N ALA A 288 1.73 21.47 23.31
CA ALA A 288 2.17 22.37 24.38
C ALA A 288 3.35 21.79 25.17
N ARG A 289 3.40 20.46 25.33
CA ARG A 289 4.48 19.77 26.05
C ARG A 289 5.61 19.32 25.14
N HIS A 290 5.28 18.87 23.93
CA HIS A 290 6.21 18.18 23.03
C HIS A 290 6.64 19.00 21.81
N GLY A 291 6.07 20.17 21.60
CA GLY A 291 6.26 20.98 20.40
C GLY A 291 5.39 20.52 19.22
N VAL A 292 5.09 21.45 18.31
CA VAL A 292 4.21 21.23 17.16
C VAL A 292 4.79 20.19 16.19
N GLN A 293 6.07 20.31 15.83
CA GLN A 293 6.73 19.40 14.89
C GLN A 293 6.75 17.95 15.38
N ALA A 294 7.18 17.72 16.62
CA ALA A 294 7.24 16.37 17.16
C ALA A 294 5.84 15.75 17.25
N THR A 295 4.82 16.56 17.60
CA THR A 295 3.42 16.09 17.66
C THR A 295 2.87 15.76 16.29
N LEU A 296 3.15 16.57 15.26
CA LEU A 296 2.79 16.27 13.87
C LEU A 296 3.45 14.98 13.37
N GLY A 297 4.77 14.84 13.54
CA GLY A 297 5.49 13.64 13.13
C GLY A 297 4.96 12.37 13.81
N ARG A 298 4.61 12.48 15.10
CA ARG A 298 3.98 11.39 15.86
C ARG A 298 2.58 11.05 15.34
N ALA A 299 1.76 12.06 15.06
CA ALA A 299 0.43 11.85 14.49
C ALA A 299 0.50 11.10 13.17
N GLU A 300 1.40 11.50 12.28
CA GLU A 300 1.60 10.86 10.98
C GLU A 300 2.12 9.42 11.11
N GLN A 301 3.08 9.19 12.01
CA GLN A 301 3.60 7.84 12.26
C GLN A 301 2.50 6.92 12.81
N LEU A 302 1.76 7.38 13.83
CA LEU A 302 0.66 6.63 14.44
C LEU A 302 -0.44 6.33 13.42
N HIS A 303 -0.79 7.31 12.57
CA HIS A 303 -1.72 7.10 11.45
C HIS A 303 -1.24 6.00 10.50
N ARG A 304 0.00 6.06 10.01
CA ARG A 304 0.54 5.03 9.08
C ARG A 304 0.56 3.64 9.70
N GLN A 305 0.99 3.52 10.95
CA GLN A 305 1.08 2.24 11.64
C GLN A 305 -0.31 1.66 11.92
N ALA A 306 -1.26 2.49 12.36
CA ALA A 306 -2.62 2.04 12.60
C ALA A 306 -3.36 1.68 11.30
N GLU A 307 -3.12 2.39 10.18
CA GLU A 307 -3.64 1.98 8.86
C GLU A 307 -3.09 0.62 8.43
N ALA A 308 -1.80 0.34 8.65
CA ALA A 308 -1.20 -0.96 8.33
C ALA A 308 -1.87 -2.10 9.13
N ILE A 309 -2.03 -1.90 10.45
CA ILE A 309 -2.74 -2.85 11.33
C ILE A 309 -4.18 -3.07 10.87
N ARG A 310 -4.90 -2.00 10.53
CA ARG A 310 -6.28 -2.07 10.02
C ARG A 310 -6.35 -2.90 8.74
N ALA A 311 -5.44 -2.66 7.81
CA ALA A 311 -5.39 -3.38 6.53
C ALA A 311 -5.08 -4.88 6.71
N GLU A 312 -4.13 -5.21 7.59
CA GLU A 312 -3.78 -6.60 7.94
C GLU A 312 -4.97 -7.33 8.57
N ALA A 313 -5.61 -6.72 9.57
CA ALA A 313 -6.78 -7.31 10.22
C ALA A 313 -7.93 -7.55 9.22
N ALA A 314 -8.17 -6.60 8.31
CA ALA A 314 -9.19 -6.71 7.27
C ALA A 314 -8.84 -7.71 6.15
N GLU A 315 -7.56 -8.11 6.00
CA GLU A 315 -7.14 -9.12 5.03
C GLU A 315 -7.44 -10.54 5.52
N LEU A 316 -7.42 -10.81 6.83
CA LEU A 316 -7.59 -12.16 7.38
C LEU A 316 -8.88 -12.85 6.89
N PRO A 317 -10.07 -12.23 6.97
CA PRO A 317 -11.30 -12.86 6.48
C PRO A 317 -11.30 -13.05 4.96
N ARG A 318 -10.73 -12.10 4.20
CA ARG A 318 -10.65 -12.20 2.73
C ARG A 318 -9.73 -13.34 2.31
N ARG A 319 -8.58 -13.47 2.95
CA ARG A 319 -7.63 -14.57 2.72
C ARG A 319 -8.26 -15.92 3.03
N ALA A 320 -8.96 -16.03 4.16
CA ALA A 320 -9.68 -17.24 4.54
C ALA A 320 -10.76 -17.62 3.51
N GLY A 321 -11.61 -16.68 3.12
CA GLY A 321 -12.64 -16.91 2.10
C GLY A 321 -12.06 -17.24 0.70
N GLY A 322 -10.87 -16.74 0.39
CA GLY A 322 -10.12 -17.14 -0.81
C GLY A 322 -9.67 -18.61 -0.76
N ILE A 323 -9.16 -19.05 0.38
CA ILE A 323 -8.76 -20.44 0.62
C ILE A 323 -9.97 -21.37 0.59
N ASP A 324 -11.06 -21.00 1.26
CA ASP A 324 -12.28 -21.84 1.34
C ASP A 324 -12.88 -22.11 -0.04
N ARG A 325 -12.95 -21.09 -0.90
CA ARG A 325 -13.41 -21.25 -2.29
C ARG A 325 -12.52 -22.19 -3.10
N ARG A 326 -11.20 -22.10 -2.93
CA ARG A 326 -10.25 -22.99 -3.61
C ARG A 326 -10.40 -24.44 -3.12
N LEU A 327 -10.55 -24.64 -1.80
CA LEU A 327 -10.78 -25.96 -1.23
C LEU A 327 -12.09 -26.57 -1.75
N ALA A 328 -13.19 -25.81 -1.80
CA ALA A 328 -14.45 -26.27 -2.36
C ALA A 328 -14.32 -26.66 -3.84
N SER A 329 -13.69 -25.80 -4.65
CA SER A 329 -13.46 -26.08 -6.08
C SER A 329 -12.62 -27.34 -6.30
N LEU A 330 -11.58 -27.57 -5.50
CA LEU A 330 -10.72 -28.75 -5.63
C LEU A 330 -11.41 -30.04 -5.17
N ARG A 331 -12.29 -29.98 -4.16
CA ARG A 331 -13.14 -31.12 -3.77
C ARG A 331 -14.04 -31.54 -4.93
N THR A 332 -14.74 -30.59 -5.55
CA THR A 332 -15.57 -30.87 -6.73
C THR A 332 -14.74 -31.43 -7.89
N ARG A 333 -13.51 -30.93 -8.10
CA ARG A 333 -12.62 -31.49 -9.12
C ARG A 333 -12.21 -32.93 -8.80
N ALA A 334 -11.88 -33.24 -7.54
CA ALA A 334 -11.54 -34.59 -7.12
C ALA A 334 -12.72 -35.56 -7.33
N GLU A 335 -13.94 -35.15 -6.98
CA GLU A 335 -15.17 -35.93 -7.23
C GLU A 335 -15.41 -36.18 -8.72
N ALA A 336 -15.20 -35.16 -9.56
CA ALA A 336 -15.32 -35.28 -11.02
C ALA A 336 -14.29 -36.27 -11.60
N ILE A 337 -13.03 -36.19 -11.15
CA ILE A 337 -11.97 -37.12 -11.56
C ILE A 337 -12.29 -38.54 -11.09
N SER A 338 -12.77 -38.71 -9.85
CA SER A 338 -13.20 -40.01 -9.32
C SER A 338 -14.29 -40.65 -10.18
N THR A 339 -15.29 -39.85 -10.58
CA THR A 339 -16.38 -40.29 -11.46
C THR A 339 -15.87 -40.70 -12.84
N ARG A 340 -14.96 -39.91 -13.44
CA ARG A 340 -14.33 -40.24 -14.73
C ARG A 340 -13.43 -41.47 -14.64
N ALA A 341 -12.66 -41.62 -13.57
CA ALA A 341 -11.80 -42.79 -13.35
C ALA A 341 -12.62 -44.09 -13.32
N GLY A 342 -13.86 -44.05 -12.80
CA GLY A 342 -14.80 -45.17 -12.86
C GLY A 342 -15.20 -45.60 -14.29
N GLN A 343 -15.05 -44.72 -15.29
CA GLN A 343 -15.32 -45.02 -16.70
C GLN A 343 -14.11 -45.67 -17.42
N VAL A 344 -12.93 -45.70 -16.78
CA VAL A 344 -11.73 -46.27 -17.40
C VAL A 344 -11.82 -47.80 -17.50
N GLU A 345 -12.40 -48.50 -16.52
CA GLU A 345 -12.50 -49.97 -16.55
C GLU A 345 -13.37 -50.49 -17.73
N PRO A 346 -14.53 -49.89 -18.05
CA PRO A 346 -15.24 -50.18 -19.30
C PRO A 346 -14.39 -49.99 -20.55
N VAL A 347 -13.62 -48.90 -20.63
CA VAL A 347 -12.72 -48.59 -21.75
C VAL A 347 -11.61 -49.65 -21.88
N LEU A 348 -10.97 -50.03 -20.77
CA LEU A 348 -9.96 -51.10 -20.73
C LEU A 348 -10.55 -52.45 -21.11
N SER A 349 -11.80 -52.73 -20.75
CA SER A 349 -12.50 -53.95 -21.15
C SER A 349 -12.71 -54.02 -22.66
N GLU A 350 -13.09 -52.90 -23.28
CA GLU A 350 -13.23 -52.80 -24.74
C GLU A 350 -11.87 -52.94 -25.45
N LEU A 351 -10.83 -52.30 -24.91
CA LEU A 351 -9.46 -52.42 -25.41
C LEU A 351 -8.97 -53.87 -25.40
N ARG A 352 -9.15 -54.57 -24.28
CA ARG A 352 -8.77 -56.00 -24.12
C ARG A 352 -9.50 -56.92 -25.10
N ARG A 353 -10.75 -56.60 -25.43
CA ARG A 353 -11.58 -57.41 -26.33
C ARG A 353 -11.14 -57.27 -27.79
N ARG A 354 -10.71 -56.06 -28.20
CA ARG A 354 -10.54 -55.72 -29.63
C ARG A 354 -9.10 -55.58 -30.08
N PHE A 355 -8.17 -55.31 -29.18
CA PHE A 355 -6.80 -54.95 -29.54
C PHE A 355 -5.77 -55.86 -28.87
N SER A 356 -4.56 -55.92 -29.45
CA SER A 356 -3.44 -56.68 -28.89
C SER A 356 -2.99 -56.12 -27.53
N ALA A 357 -2.27 -56.93 -26.74
CA ALA A 357 -1.82 -56.56 -25.39
C ALA A 357 -0.99 -55.27 -25.38
N ALA A 358 -0.14 -55.05 -26.39
CA ALA A 358 0.70 -53.88 -26.53
C ALA A 358 -0.08 -52.55 -26.56
N CYS A 359 -1.36 -52.59 -26.96
CA CYS A 359 -2.21 -51.41 -27.06
C CYS A 359 -2.75 -50.90 -25.70
N TRP A 360 -2.75 -51.72 -24.65
CA TRP A 360 -3.45 -51.41 -23.40
C TRP A 360 -2.75 -51.87 -22.12
N GLN A 361 -1.72 -52.72 -22.20
CA GLN A 361 -1.06 -53.27 -21.02
C GLN A 361 -0.43 -52.19 -20.12
N ASP A 362 0.06 -51.09 -20.70
CA ASP A 362 0.57 -49.91 -20.00
C ASP A 362 -0.52 -49.20 -19.18
N LEU A 363 -1.78 -49.29 -19.59
CA LEU A 363 -2.92 -48.61 -18.99
C LEU A 363 -3.60 -49.41 -17.87
N GLN A 364 -3.22 -50.67 -17.65
CA GLN A 364 -3.91 -51.56 -16.69
C GLN A 364 -3.98 -50.99 -15.27
N ARG A 365 -2.96 -50.23 -14.85
CA ARG A 365 -2.89 -49.69 -13.48
C ARG A 365 -3.51 -48.31 -13.33
N VAL A 366 -4.01 -47.71 -14.42
CA VAL A 366 -4.57 -46.36 -14.40
C VAL A 366 -5.74 -46.23 -13.43
N PRO A 367 -6.71 -47.16 -13.37
CA PRO A 367 -7.82 -47.06 -12.41
C PRO A 367 -7.34 -47.02 -10.96
N GLU A 368 -6.41 -47.90 -10.57
CA GLU A 368 -5.89 -47.95 -9.20
C GLU A 368 -5.05 -46.71 -8.87
N GLN A 369 -4.22 -46.25 -9.82
CA GLN A 369 -3.41 -45.04 -9.67
C GLN A 369 -4.27 -43.79 -9.53
N ALA A 370 -5.34 -43.68 -10.32
CA ALA A 370 -6.28 -42.57 -10.24
C ALA A 370 -7.03 -42.57 -8.91
N ALA A 371 -7.54 -43.73 -8.49
CA ALA A 371 -8.22 -43.87 -7.21
C ALA A 371 -7.28 -43.55 -6.02
N GLU A 372 -6.02 -43.98 -6.08
CA GLU A 372 -5.03 -43.65 -5.05
C GLU A 372 -4.68 -42.16 -5.03
N SER A 373 -4.48 -41.56 -6.20
CA SER A 373 -4.16 -40.14 -6.32
C SER A 373 -5.30 -39.25 -5.82
N VAL A 374 -6.56 -39.61 -6.12
CA VAL A 374 -7.74 -38.91 -5.57
C VAL A 374 -7.81 -39.04 -4.05
N ARG A 375 -7.61 -40.24 -3.48
CA ARG A 375 -7.58 -40.41 -2.01
C ARG A 375 -6.50 -39.54 -1.36
N ARG A 376 -5.28 -39.53 -1.92
CA ARG A 376 -4.19 -38.67 -1.43
C ARG A 376 -4.54 -37.19 -1.55
N ALA A 377 -5.22 -36.77 -2.62
CA ALA A 377 -5.69 -35.40 -2.80
C ALA A 377 -6.73 -35.04 -1.73
N GLU A 378 -7.71 -35.90 -1.45
CA GLU A 378 -8.71 -35.71 -0.40
C GLU A 378 -8.08 -35.61 1.00
N ASP A 379 -7.10 -36.46 1.31
CA ASP A 379 -6.32 -36.38 2.55
C ASP A 379 -5.61 -35.03 2.68
N SER A 380 -4.90 -34.61 1.63
CA SER A 380 -4.20 -33.32 1.61
C SER A 380 -5.17 -32.13 1.69
N LEU A 381 -6.37 -32.23 1.10
CA LEU A 381 -7.43 -31.21 1.23
C LEU A 381 -7.96 -31.12 2.67
N ARG A 382 -8.06 -32.24 3.40
CA ARG A 382 -8.39 -32.23 4.84
C ARG A 382 -7.28 -31.58 5.66
N GLU A 383 -6.02 -31.85 5.34
CA GLU A 383 -4.88 -31.21 6.01
C GLU A 383 -4.78 -29.72 5.69
N ALA A 384 -5.10 -29.31 4.46
CA ALA A 384 -5.17 -27.90 4.05
C ALA A 384 -6.31 -27.18 4.78
N GLN A 385 -7.47 -27.82 4.94
CA GLN A 385 -8.58 -27.31 5.75
C GLN A 385 -8.16 -27.09 7.21
N ARG A 386 -7.50 -28.07 7.83
CA ARG A 386 -6.97 -27.93 9.20
C ARG A 386 -5.93 -26.81 9.30
N ALA A 387 -5.05 -26.68 8.31
CA ALA A 387 -4.09 -25.58 8.24
C ALA A 387 -4.80 -24.22 8.14
N ARG A 388 -5.88 -24.11 7.35
CA ARG A 388 -6.73 -22.92 7.29
C ARG A 388 -7.39 -22.62 8.63
N GLU A 389 -7.98 -23.60 9.30
CA GLU A 389 -8.65 -23.44 10.60
C GLU A 389 -7.68 -23.02 11.71
N THR A 390 -6.47 -23.58 11.69
CA THR A 390 -5.35 -23.21 12.58
C THR A 390 -4.56 -21.99 12.09
N GLN A 391 -5.06 -21.29 11.05
CA GLN A 391 -4.49 -20.05 10.51
C GLN A 391 -3.02 -20.16 10.04
N ARG A 392 -2.55 -21.38 9.71
CA ARG A 392 -1.25 -21.64 9.08
C ARG A 392 -1.34 -21.42 7.57
N TRP A 393 -1.36 -20.15 7.18
CA TRP A 393 -1.71 -19.75 5.81
C TRP A 393 -0.76 -20.27 4.73
N ALA A 394 0.55 -20.28 5.00
CA ALA A 394 1.55 -20.76 4.06
C ALA A 394 1.37 -22.27 3.80
N ASP A 395 1.18 -23.05 4.87
CA ASP A 395 0.94 -24.49 4.79
C ASP A 395 -0.32 -24.81 4.00
N ALA A 396 -1.43 -24.08 4.25
CA ALA A 396 -2.67 -24.26 3.51
C ALA A 396 -2.48 -24.01 2.00
N GLN A 397 -1.73 -22.97 1.64
CA GLN A 397 -1.45 -22.64 0.23
C GLN A 397 -0.54 -23.66 -0.44
N ALA A 398 0.53 -24.11 0.23
CA ALA A 398 1.42 -25.13 -0.30
C ALA A 398 0.67 -26.45 -0.59
N ARG A 399 -0.24 -26.83 0.32
CA ARG A 399 -1.07 -28.03 0.16
C ARG A 399 -2.08 -27.91 -0.98
N ILE A 400 -2.72 -26.75 -1.11
CA ILE A 400 -3.61 -26.46 -2.24
C ILE A 400 -2.87 -26.58 -3.58
N ALA A 401 -1.66 -26.02 -3.68
CA ALA A 401 -0.85 -26.12 -4.89
C ALA A 401 -0.48 -27.58 -5.21
N ALA A 402 -0.05 -28.35 -4.21
CA ALA A 402 0.25 -29.77 -4.38
C ALA A 402 -0.98 -30.59 -4.84
N VAL A 403 -2.16 -30.30 -4.29
CA VAL A 403 -3.42 -30.95 -4.72
C VAL A 403 -3.76 -30.57 -6.16
N GLN A 404 -3.62 -29.31 -6.55
CA GLN A 404 -3.86 -28.87 -7.93
C GLN A 404 -3.01 -29.65 -8.92
N GLU A 405 -1.71 -29.76 -8.64
CA GLU A 405 -0.76 -30.49 -9.48
C GLU A 405 -1.05 -32.00 -9.54
N LEU A 406 -1.38 -32.61 -8.39
CA LEU A 406 -1.75 -34.02 -8.31
C LEU A 406 -3.03 -34.30 -9.11
N LEU A 407 -4.07 -33.50 -8.92
CA LEU A 407 -5.34 -33.67 -9.64
C LEU A 407 -5.17 -33.42 -11.14
N ALA A 408 -4.36 -32.43 -11.56
CA ALA A 408 -4.09 -32.19 -12.97
C ALA A 408 -3.44 -33.40 -13.66
N ARG A 409 -2.37 -33.96 -13.06
CA ARG A 409 -1.73 -35.19 -13.58
C ARG A 409 -2.67 -36.39 -13.59
N THR A 410 -3.51 -36.51 -12.57
CA THR A 410 -4.47 -37.62 -12.47
C THR A 410 -5.52 -37.52 -13.57
N ASP A 411 -5.95 -36.29 -13.88
CA ASP A 411 -6.90 -36.01 -14.95
C ASP A 411 -6.35 -36.46 -16.31
N GLU A 412 -5.12 -36.04 -16.64
CA GLU A 412 -4.42 -36.42 -17.88
C GLU A 412 -4.26 -37.95 -17.99
N LEU A 413 -3.96 -38.62 -16.87
CA LEU A 413 -3.83 -40.07 -16.83
C LEU A 413 -5.17 -40.78 -17.13
N VAL A 414 -6.28 -40.27 -16.58
CA VAL A 414 -7.63 -40.81 -16.81
C VAL A 414 -8.06 -40.62 -18.28
N ASP A 415 -7.79 -39.45 -18.85
CA ASP A 415 -8.14 -39.14 -20.24
C ASP A 415 -7.37 -40.01 -21.25
N THR A 416 -6.12 -40.37 -20.90
CA THR A 416 -5.23 -41.18 -21.76
C THR A 416 -5.90 -42.48 -22.24
N ALA A 417 -6.66 -43.18 -21.38
CA ALA A 417 -7.28 -44.45 -21.76
C ALA A 417 -8.42 -44.28 -22.77
N GLY A 418 -9.27 -43.26 -22.57
CA GLY A 418 -10.36 -42.94 -23.49
C GLY A 418 -9.85 -42.49 -24.86
N ASP A 419 -8.83 -41.63 -24.87
CA ASP A 419 -8.16 -41.18 -26.08
C ASP A 419 -7.47 -42.33 -26.82
N ARG A 420 -6.85 -43.25 -26.07
CA ARG A 420 -6.25 -44.46 -26.64
C ARG A 420 -7.28 -45.30 -27.38
N LEU A 421 -8.41 -45.62 -26.75
CA LEU A 421 -9.47 -46.41 -27.39
C LEU A 421 -10.04 -45.72 -28.63
N ARG A 422 -10.28 -44.40 -28.56
CA ARG A 422 -10.78 -43.62 -29.70
C ARG A 422 -9.85 -43.70 -30.90
N ARG A 423 -8.56 -43.41 -30.71
CA ARG A 423 -7.54 -43.43 -31.78
C ARG A 423 -7.33 -44.83 -32.35
N LEU A 424 -7.35 -45.85 -31.49
CA LEU A 424 -7.25 -47.24 -31.92
C LEU A 424 -8.47 -47.66 -32.74
N ASN A 425 -9.68 -47.22 -32.38
CA ASN A 425 -10.88 -47.47 -33.18
C ASN A 425 -10.79 -46.82 -34.56
N GLU A 426 -10.37 -45.55 -34.63
CA GLU A 426 -10.19 -44.81 -35.88
C GLU A 426 -9.20 -45.52 -36.82
N VAL A 427 -7.98 -45.83 -36.33
CA VAL A 427 -6.96 -46.47 -37.16
C VAL A 427 -7.30 -47.92 -37.51
N SER A 428 -8.02 -48.64 -36.64
CA SER A 428 -8.47 -50.00 -36.96
C SER A 428 -9.53 -50.04 -38.06
N PHE A 429 -10.27 -48.94 -38.22
CA PHE A 429 -11.29 -48.82 -39.26
C PHE A 429 -10.67 -48.42 -40.60
N ASP A 430 -9.75 -47.44 -40.59
CA ASP A 430 -9.05 -46.99 -41.79
C ASP A 430 -7.59 -46.58 -41.47
N PRO A 431 -6.64 -47.52 -41.59
CA PRO A 431 -5.22 -47.21 -41.41
C PRO A 431 -4.68 -46.29 -42.52
N GLN A 432 -5.27 -46.33 -43.72
CA GLN A 432 -4.75 -45.58 -44.88
C GLN A 432 -4.84 -44.08 -44.67
N GLN A 433 -5.86 -43.60 -43.97
CA GLN A 433 -5.96 -42.19 -43.61
C GLN A 433 -4.74 -41.70 -42.84
N GLU A 434 -4.24 -42.48 -41.86
CA GLU A 434 -3.08 -42.06 -41.07
C GLU A 434 -1.75 -42.24 -41.82
N ILE A 435 -1.65 -43.24 -42.72
CA ILE A 435 -0.53 -43.40 -43.64
C ILE A 435 -0.42 -42.17 -44.56
N GLU A 436 -1.50 -41.81 -45.25
CA GLU A 436 -1.49 -40.70 -46.20
C GLU A 436 -1.26 -39.36 -45.52
N ARG A 437 -1.82 -39.14 -44.32
CA ARG A 437 -1.51 -37.96 -43.51
C ARG A 437 -0.02 -37.86 -43.18
N THR A 438 0.60 -38.99 -42.83
CA THR A 438 2.03 -39.05 -42.48
C THR A 438 2.90 -38.82 -43.72
N ARG A 439 2.58 -39.49 -44.83
CA ARG A 439 3.25 -39.27 -46.12
C ARG A 439 3.15 -37.83 -46.59
N PHE A 440 1.97 -37.21 -46.43
CA PHE A 440 1.77 -35.81 -46.79
C PHE A 440 2.71 -34.89 -46.01
N ALA A 441 2.83 -35.07 -44.68
CA ALA A 441 3.73 -34.27 -43.85
C ALA A 441 5.20 -34.41 -44.28
N VAL A 442 5.65 -35.64 -44.57
CA VAL A 442 7.01 -35.88 -45.07
C VAL A 442 7.23 -35.27 -46.45
N ARG A 443 6.29 -35.45 -47.39
CA ARG A 443 6.35 -34.86 -48.74
C ARG A 443 6.38 -33.33 -48.68
N ASP A 444 5.62 -32.71 -47.77
CA ASP A 444 5.61 -31.26 -47.60
C ASP A 444 6.95 -30.75 -47.05
N ALA A 445 7.51 -31.43 -46.04
CA ALA A 445 8.85 -31.14 -45.52
C ALA A 445 9.94 -31.33 -46.59
N GLN A 446 9.88 -32.39 -47.40
CA GLN A 446 10.80 -32.63 -48.52
C GLN A 446 10.69 -31.54 -49.59
N ARG A 447 9.46 -31.11 -49.94
CA ARG A 447 9.24 -30.00 -50.88
C ARG A 447 9.85 -28.70 -50.35
N LEU A 448 9.72 -28.42 -49.06
CA LEU A 448 10.33 -27.26 -48.42
C LEU A 448 11.86 -27.36 -48.40
N ALA A 449 12.41 -28.55 -48.12
CA ALA A 449 13.85 -28.80 -48.15
C ALA A 449 14.46 -28.61 -49.55
N MET A 450 13.68 -28.86 -50.60
CA MET A 450 14.07 -28.64 -52.01
C MET A 450 13.82 -27.22 -52.52
N ALA A 451 13.08 -26.38 -51.78
CA ALA A 451 12.65 -25.08 -52.28
C ALA A 451 13.84 -24.16 -52.61
N GLY A 452 13.95 -23.76 -53.88
CA GLY A 452 15.02 -22.88 -54.38
C GLY A 452 16.37 -23.57 -54.59
N ARG A 453 16.44 -24.91 -54.57
CA ARG A 453 17.69 -25.69 -54.65
C ARG A 453 17.57 -26.81 -55.67
N SER A 454 18.68 -27.15 -56.33
CA SER A 454 18.77 -28.34 -57.19
C SER A 454 19.19 -29.60 -56.44
N MET A 455 19.88 -29.45 -55.32
CA MET A 455 20.29 -30.52 -54.41
C MET A 455 19.84 -30.18 -52.98
N PRO A 456 19.16 -31.08 -52.27
CA PRO A 456 18.77 -30.85 -50.89
C PRO A 456 19.99 -30.90 -49.96
N ASP A 457 19.97 -30.08 -48.91
CA ASP A 457 21.01 -30.14 -47.88
C ASP A 457 20.95 -31.50 -47.17
N PRO A 458 22.07 -32.26 -47.08
CA PRO A 458 22.10 -33.55 -46.40
C PRO A 458 21.59 -33.52 -44.95
N ARG A 459 21.66 -32.37 -44.27
CA ARG A 459 21.15 -32.18 -42.91
C ARG A 459 19.64 -32.28 -42.81
N HIS A 460 18.93 -31.89 -43.87
CA HIS A 460 17.47 -31.98 -43.96
C HIS A 460 17.02 -33.23 -44.72
N ALA A 461 17.78 -33.65 -45.75
CA ALA A 461 17.42 -34.79 -46.58
C ALA A 461 17.47 -36.12 -45.81
N ARG A 462 18.59 -36.40 -45.12
CA ARG A 462 18.80 -37.68 -44.44
C ARG A 462 17.71 -38.00 -43.40
N PRO A 463 17.34 -37.09 -42.48
CA PRO A 463 16.27 -37.38 -41.54
C PRO A 463 14.91 -37.63 -42.21
N LEU A 464 14.63 -36.99 -43.35
CA LEU A 464 13.38 -37.18 -44.09
C LEU A 464 13.36 -38.51 -44.85
N ASP A 465 14.49 -38.93 -45.42
CA ASP A 465 14.63 -40.24 -46.08
C ASP A 465 14.49 -41.37 -45.04
N ASP A 466 15.20 -41.27 -43.91
CA ASP A 466 15.06 -42.19 -42.78
C ASP A 466 13.60 -42.26 -42.27
N ALA A 467 12.88 -41.13 -42.30
CA ALA A 467 11.48 -41.05 -41.91
C ALA A 467 10.54 -41.75 -42.90
N VAL A 468 10.85 -41.75 -44.20
CA VAL A 468 10.13 -42.54 -45.22
C VAL A 468 10.35 -44.03 -44.97
N GLU A 469 11.60 -44.47 -44.81
CA GLU A 469 11.93 -45.87 -44.54
C GLU A 469 11.25 -46.38 -43.27
N ARG A 470 11.23 -45.54 -42.23
CA ARG A 470 10.55 -45.83 -40.95
C ARG A 470 9.04 -45.95 -41.11
N LEU A 471 8.41 -45.12 -41.95
CA LEU A 471 6.99 -45.23 -42.25
C LEU A 471 6.69 -46.52 -43.02
N ASP A 472 7.47 -46.86 -44.03
CA ASP A 472 7.27 -48.08 -44.82
C ASP A 472 7.45 -49.34 -43.94
N ALA A 473 8.43 -49.34 -43.05
CA ALA A 473 8.60 -50.40 -42.05
C ALA A 473 7.41 -50.52 -41.09
N ALA A 474 6.82 -49.38 -40.67
CA ALA A 474 5.63 -49.39 -39.82
C ALA A 474 4.39 -49.91 -40.55
N VAL A 475 4.24 -49.61 -41.85
CA VAL A 475 3.16 -50.15 -42.70
C VAL A 475 3.34 -51.65 -42.89
N ALA A 476 4.54 -52.12 -43.23
CA ALA A 476 4.83 -53.54 -43.38
C ALA A 476 4.54 -54.32 -42.08
N ALA A 477 4.97 -53.79 -40.93
CA ALA A 477 4.69 -54.41 -39.63
C ALA A 477 3.18 -54.47 -39.30
N LEU A 478 2.38 -53.52 -39.79
CA LEU A 478 0.94 -53.53 -39.64
C LEU A 478 0.30 -54.64 -40.51
N GLU A 479 0.73 -54.77 -41.76
CA GLU A 479 0.24 -55.78 -42.72
C GLU A 479 0.62 -57.21 -42.28
N GLU A 480 1.83 -57.40 -41.76
CA GLU A 480 2.32 -58.68 -41.24
C GLU A 480 1.65 -59.11 -39.93
N GLY A 481 1.09 -58.16 -39.16
CA GLY A 481 0.51 -58.40 -37.84
C GLY A 481 -0.80 -59.19 -37.83
N GLY A 482 -1.35 -59.55 -38.99
CA GLY A 482 -2.48 -60.47 -39.13
C GLY A 482 -3.78 -59.94 -38.53
N ARG A 483 -4.47 -60.76 -37.72
CA ARG A 483 -5.84 -60.45 -37.26
C ARG A 483 -5.92 -59.31 -36.24
N ASN A 484 -4.91 -59.13 -35.40
CA ASN A 484 -4.83 -58.09 -34.36
C ASN A 484 -3.43 -57.47 -34.36
N PRO A 485 -3.08 -56.65 -35.36
CA PRO A 485 -1.77 -56.01 -35.42
C PRO A 485 -1.60 -55.00 -34.28
N ASP A 486 -0.34 -54.63 -34.00
CA ASP A 486 0.00 -53.63 -32.99
C ASP A 486 -0.26 -52.20 -33.52
N TYR A 487 -1.54 -51.83 -33.56
CA TYR A 487 -2.00 -50.51 -33.96
C TYR A 487 -1.40 -49.39 -33.10
N TRP A 488 -1.06 -49.67 -31.84
CA TRP A 488 -0.48 -48.65 -30.97
C TRP A 488 0.96 -48.34 -31.37
N ARG A 489 1.78 -49.36 -31.62
CA ARG A 489 3.11 -49.17 -32.18
C ARG A 489 3.04 -48.43 -33.51
N PHE A 490 2.14 -48.81 -34.41
CA PHE A 490 1.93 -48.11 -35.68
C PHE A 490 1.61 -46.61 -35.48
N LEU A 491 0.70 -46.26 -34.56
CA LEU A 491 0.37 -44.86 -34.24
C LEU A 491 1.54 -44.09 -33.61
N CYS A 492 2.38 -44.75 -32.81
CA CYS A 492 3.59 -44.16 -32.25
C CYS A 492 4.64 -43.89 -33.34
N GLU A 493 4.85 -44.83 -34.26
CA GLU A 493 5.79 -44.68 -35.36
C GLU A 493 5.36 -43.56 -36.33
N THR A 494 4.09 -43.53 -36.76
CA THR A 494 3.58 -42.48 -37.65
C THR A 494 3.60 -41.10 -37.00
N ARG A 495 3.41 -41.01 -35.67
CA ARG A 495 3.65 -39.76 -34.93
C ARG A 495 5.12 -39.38 -34.95
N ALA A 496 6.03 -40.30 -34.62
CA ALA A 496 7.47 -40.01 -34.61
C ALA A 496 7.98 -39.54 -35.99
N VAL A 497 7.49 -40.15 -37.08
CA VAL A 497 7.78 -39.71 -38.46
C VAL A 497 7.31 -38.27 -38.71
N ARG A 498 6.09 -37.90 -38.28
CA ARG A 498 5.60 -36.52 -38.38
C ARG A 498 6.39 -35.54 -37.53
N ASP A 499 6.79 -35.94 -36.32
CA ASP A 499 7.61 -35.11 -35.44
C ASP A 499 9.00 -34.84 -36.04
N ILE A 500 9.62 -35.84 -36.70
CA ILE A 500 10.86 -35.66 -37.48
C ILE A 500 10.64 -34.65 -38.62
N ALA A 501 9.57 -34.82 -39.40
CA ALA A 501 9.26 -33.92 -40.50
C ALA A 501 9.04 -32.47 -40.02
N ALA A 502 8.33 -32.29 -38.90
CA ALA A 502 8.11 -30.99 -38.29
C ALA A 502 9.42 -30.36 -37.80
N ALA A 503 10.29 -31.12 -37.14
CA ALA A 503 11.59 -30.62 -36.67
C ALA A 503 12.48 -30.14 -37.83
N VAL A 504 12.47 -30.86 -38.97
CA VAL A 504 13.19 -30.42 -40.18
C VAL A 504 12.59 -29.14 -40.76
N VAL A 505 11.25 -29.02 -40.80
CA VAL A 505 10.58 -27.78 -41.24
C VAL A 505 10.97 -26.60 -40.36
N ASP A 506 11.00 -26.81 -39.04
CA ASP A 506 11.39 -25.77 -38.08
C ASP A 506 12.86 -25.38 -38.23
N ASP A 507 13.76 -26.34 -38.47
CA ASP A 507 15.18 -26.08 -38.73
C ASP A 507 15.37 -25.24 -40.02
N ILE A 508 14.67 -25.60 -41.10
CA ILE A 508 14.70 -24.84 -42.36
C ILE A 508 14.18 -23.41 -42.18
N ARG A 509 13.14 -23.22 -41.35
CA ARG A 509 12.54 -21.91 -41.10
C ARG A 509 13.32 -21.07 -40.08
N GLY A 510 13.98 -21.71 -39.12
CA GLY A 510 14.79 -21.10 -38.08
C GLY A 510 16.20 -20.73 -38.53
N THR A 511 16.68 -21.33 -39.63
CA THR A 511 17.94 -20.94 -40.26
C THR A 511 17.73 -19.63 -41.05
N PRO A 512 18.38 -18.51 -40.69
CA PRO A 512 18.32 -17.29 -41.49
C PRO A 512 18.92 -17.56 -42.88
N ARG A 513 18.20 -17.13 -43.93
CA ARG A 513 18.58 -17.33 -45.34
C ARG A 513 19.88 -16.66 -45.72
#